data_AF-A0A830HKN1-F1
#
_entry.id   AF-A0A830HKN1-F1
#
_cell.length_a   1.000
_cell.length_b   1.000
_cell.length_c   1.000
_cell.angle_alpha   90.00
_cell.angle_beta   90.00
_cell.angle_gamma   90.00
#
_symmetry.space_group_name_H-M   'P 1'
#
loop_
_entity.id
_entity.type
_entity.pdbx_description
1 polymer ?
#
loop_
_entity_poly.entity_id
_entity_poly.type
_entity_poly.pdbx_seq_one_letter_code
_entity_poly.pdbx_strand_id
1 'polypeptide(L)'
;MSLGMSSSLSSRSSLSSRPCIRASRRQQIHAAVSAQASSKQQQGTVRPTPPVNPRDGSAHEFQFLVANANFMLNDVQNESMAEQLRERVRYYGEMEYAVDFALVCEPEWLEKNVPADQLAKLGRPAVALVSTEKDWMVFMRLRLDRVISGSFNATWEEATKGDSEKIPDFPPQKWIAPYSPYAKGWWEKFLPENVN
;
A
#
# COMPACT_ATOMS: atom_id res chain seq x y z
N MET A 1 5.52 62.90 32.36
CA MET A 1 5.01 63.20 31.01
C MET A 1 6.18 63.69 30.16
N SER A 2 6.58 62.95 29.13
CA SER A 2 6.87 63.50 27.80
C SER A 2 7.45 62.40 26.90
N LEU A 3 6.77 62.21 25.77
CA LEU A 3 7.19 61.40 24.63
C LEU A 3 8.36 62.07 23.90
N GLY A 4 9.15 61.26 23.18
CA GLY A 4 10.14 61.73 22.22
C GLY A 4 10.29 60.72 21.08
N MET A 5 9.56 60.95 19.98
CA MET A 5 9.72 60.29 18.69
C MET A 5 10.57 61.17 17.78
N SER A 6 11.50 60.57 17.06
CA SER A 6 12.26 61.10 15.91
C SER A 6 12.47 59.94 14.95
N SER A 7 12.48 60.02 13.61
CA SER A 7 12.13 61.01 12.58
C SER A 7 12.66 60.44 11.25
N SER A 8 12.00 60.74 10.11
CA SER A 8 12.52 60.79 8.71
C SER A 8 11.58 60.06 7.72
N LEU A 9 10.70 60.70 6.94
CA LEU A 9 10.91 61.52 5.69
C LEU A 9 11.60 60.68 4.57
N SER A 10 11.20 60.66 3.29
CA SER A 10 10.40 61.61 2.49
C SER A 10 10.07 61.06 1.08
N SER A 11 8.93 61.48 0.51
CA SER A 11 8.72 62.02 -0.87
C SER A 11 8.92 61.13 -2.12
N ARG A 12 8.23 61.25 -3.26
CA ARG A 12 7.11 62.09 -3.76
C ARG A 12 6.71 61.61 -5.19
N SER A 13 5.41 61.73 -5.50
CA SER A 13 4.75 62.12 -6.78
C SER A 13 5.27 61.69 -8.17
N SER A 14 4.39 61.25 -9.09
CA SER A 14 3.52 62.12 -9.93
C SER A 14 2.82 61.37 -11.08
N LEU A 15 1.68 61.93 -11.51
CA LEU A 15 0.77 61.47 -12.57
C LEU A 15 1.24 61.87 -13.98
N SER A 16 0.79 61.14 -15.01
CA SER A 16 0.56 61.71 -16.36
C SER A 16 -0.39 60.84 -17.19
N SER A 17 -1.20 61.50 -18.04
CA SER A 17 -2.37 61.00 -18.76
C SER A 17 -2.22 61.07 -20.28
N ARG A 18 -2.79 60.06 -20.99
CA ARG A 18 -3.41 60.06 -22.35
C ARG A 18 -2.45 60.27 -23.56
N PRO A 19 -2.81 59.98 -24.85
CA PRO A 19 -4.13 59.71 -25.46
C PRO A 19 -4.21 58.53 -26.49
N CYS A 20 -5.39 58.37 -27.08
CA CYS A 20 -5.81 57.43 -28.13
C CYS A 20 -5.57 58.00 -29.56
N ILE A 21 -5.09 57.20 -30.51
CA ILE A 21 -5.26 57.40 -31.98
C ILE A 21 -5.47 56.04 -32.68
N ARG A 22 -6.39 56.05 -33.65
CA ARG A 22 -6.97 54.95 -34.45
C ARG A 22 -6.39 54.98 -35.87
N ALA A 23 -6.10 53.84 -36.51
CA ALA A 23 -6.45 53.53 -37.92
C ALA A 23 -5.85 52.21 -38.47
N SER A 24 -6.76 51.30 -38.83
CA SER A 24 -6.84 50.46 -40.04
C SER A 24 -5.60 49.74 -40.62
N ARG A 25 -5.64 48.39 -40.58
CA ARG A 25 -5.27 47.57 -41.75
C ARG A 25 -6.08 46.28 -41.81
N ARG A 26 -6.80 46.13 -42.92
CA ARG A 26 -7.62 45.00 -43.33
C ARG A 26 -6.73 43.86 -43.78
N GLN A 27 -6.76 42.70 -43.12
CA GLN A 27 -6.27 41.43 -43.69
C GLN A 27 -7.21 40.28 -43.36
N GLN A 28 -7.94 39.91 -44.41
CA GLN A 28 -8.37 38.59 -44.86
C GLN A 28 -8.81 37.54 -43.83
N ILE A 29 -10.11 37.27 -43.93
CA ILE A 29 -10.85 36.16 -43.34
C ILE A 29 -10.42 34.88 -44.10
N HIS A 30 -9.72 33.97 -43.44
CA HIS A 30 -9.60 32.58 -43.89
C HIS A 30 -10.24 31.68 -42.84
N ALA A 31 -11.24 30.93 -43.28
CA ALA A 31 -12.01 30.00 -42.47
C ALA A 31 -11.10 28.95 -41.82
N ALA A 32 -10.98 29.01 -40.49
CA ALA A 32 -10.43 27.90 -39.72
C ALA A 32 -11.53 26.82 -39.64
N VAL A 33 -11.34 25.75 -40.40
CA VAL A 33 -12.09 24.50 -40.23
C VAL A 33 -11.90 24.06 -38.78
N SER A 34 -13.01 24.00 -38.03
CA SER A 34 -13.06 23.38 -36.72
C SER A 34 -12.79 21.88 -36.89
N ALA A 35 -11.52 21.50 -36.88
CA ALA A 35 -11.16 20.12 -36.61
C ALA A 35 -11.57 19.84 -35.16
N GLN A 36 -12.75 19.26 -34.98
CA GLN A 36 -13.06 18.55 -33.74
C GLN A 36 -12.03 17.43 -33.63
N ALA A 37 -10.93 17.72 -32.93
CA ALA A 37 -10.10 16.70 -32.35
C ALA A 37 -11.00 16.01 -31.33
N SER A 38 -11.66 14.93 -31.75
CA SER A 38 -12.22 13.93 -30.86
C SER A 38 -11.04 13.39 -30.06
N SER A 39 -10.73 14.04 -28.95
CA SER A 39 -9.92 13.45 -27.90
C SER A 39 -10.72 12.25 -27.42
N LYS A 40 -10.49 11.09 -28.05
CA LYS A 40 -10.78 9.81 -27.43
C LYS A 40 -10.03 9.86 -26.12
N GLN A 41 -10.75 10.14 -25.03
CA GLN A 41 -10.33 9.72 -23.71
C GLN A 41 -10.15 8.21 -23.83
N GLN A 42 -8.91 7.78 -24.06
CA GLN A 42 -8.52 6.43 -23.75
C GLN A 42 -8.63 6.35 -22.23
N GLN A 43 -9.82 5.98 -21.75
CA GLN A 43 -9.92 5.21 -20.53
C GLN A 43 -9.13 3.94 -20.80
N GLY A 44 -7.83 4.00 -20.51
CA GLY A 44 -7.01 2.82 -20.39
C GLY A 44 -7.70 1.97 -19.34
N THR A 45 -8.38 0.92 -19.78
CA THR A 45 -8.69 -0.19 -18.89
C THR A 45 -7.34 -0.75 -18.48
N VAL A 46 -6.82 -0.29 -17.34
CA VAL A 46 -5.72 -0.98 -16.66
C VAL A 46 -6.30 -2.34 -16.33
N ARG A 47 -6.13 -3.30 -17.22
CA ARG A 47 -6.47 -4.69 -16.93
C ARG A 47 -5.47 -5.08 -15.83
N PRO A 48 -5.93 -5.51 -14.65
CA PRO A 48 -5.02 -6.06 -13.67
C PRO A 48 -4.26 -7.19 -14.36
N THR A 49 -2.93 -7.12 -14.31
CA THR A 49 -2.08 -8.22 -14.78
C THR A 49 -2.48 -9.46 -13.99
N PRO A 50 -2.73 -10.60 -14.67
CA PRO A 50 -3.03 -11.84 -13.97
C PRO A 50 -1.93 -12.15 -12.94
N PRO A 51 -2.30 -12.59 -11.73
CA PRO A 51 -1.31 -12.96 -10.73
C PRO A 51 -0.44 -14.11 -11.26
N VAL A 52 0.87 -14.02 -11.02
CA VAL A 52 1.81 -15.08 -11.37
C VAL A 52 1.55 -16.26 -10.43
N ASN A 53 1.47 -17.48 -10.96
CA ASN A 53 1.36 -18.68 -10.13
C ASN A 53 2.74 -19.00 -9.52
N PRO A 54 2.97 -18.79 -8.21
CA PRO A 54 4.29 -19.01 -7.62
C PRO A 54 4.60 -20.50 -7.39
N ARG A 55 3.62 -21.40 -7.54
CA ARG A 55 3.76 -22.85 -7.29
C ARG A 55 4.33 -23.63 -8.48
N ASP A 56 4.84 -22.94 -9.50
CA ASP A 56 5.44 -23.54 -10.69
C ASP A 56 6.88 -24.04 -10.47
N GLY A 57 7.43 -23.84 -9.28
CA GLY A 57 8.79 -24.24 -8.90
C GLY A 57 9.87 -23.27 -9.40
N SER A 58 9.50 -22.21 -10.11
CA SER A 58 10.44 -21.18 -10.53
C SER A 58 10.67 -20.14 -9.42
N ALA A 59 11.78 -19.42 -9.51
CA ALA A 59 12.10 -18.37 -8.55
C ALA A 59 11.37 -17.07 -8.95
N HIS A 60 10.66 -16.48 -7.98
CA HIS A 60 9.90 -15.25 -8.16
C HIS A 60 10.38 -14.17 -7.19
N GLU A 61 10.11 -12.92 -7.53
CA GLU A 61 10.31 -11.80 -6.62
C GLU A 61 9.11 -11.71 -5.68
N PHE A 62 9.30 -12.11 -4.43
CA PHE A 62 8.30 -12.00 -3.39
C PHE A 62 8.44 -10.66 -2.67
N GLN A 63 7.30 -10.02 -2.42
CA GLN A 63 7.18 -8.96 -1.43
C GLN A 63 6.78 -9.58 -0.10
N PHE A 64 7.21 -8.99 0.99
CA PHE A 64 6.79 -9.41 2.32
C PHE A 64 6.47 -8.22 3.22
N LEU A 65 5.54 -8.46 4.15
CA LEU A 65 5.22 -7.58 5.28
C LEU A 65 5.35 -8.39 6.56
N VAL A 66 6.21 -7.98 7.48
CA VAL A 66 6.49 -8.68 8.74
C VAL A 66 6.09 -7.80 9.91
N ALA A 67 5.39 -8.39 10.88
CA ALA A 67 5.15 -7.80 12.18
C ALA A 67 4.99 -8.87 13.28
N ASN A 68 4.80 -8.42 14.52
CA ASN A 68 4.54 -9.29 15.66
C ASN A 68 3.21 -10.05 15.48
N ALA A 69 3.17 -11.32 15.89
CA ALA A 69 1.98 -12.17 15.79
C ALA A 69 0.74 -11.58 16.48
N ASN A 70 0.90 -10.97 17.66
CA ASN A 70 -0.20 -10.31 18.39
C ASN A 70 -0.75 -9.12 17.60
N PHE A 71 0.11 -8.35 16.93
CA PHE A 71 -0.35 -7.29 16.05
C PHE A 71 -1.06 -7.87 14.82
N MET A 72 -0.42 -8.80 14.09
CA MET A 72 -0.94 -9.33 12.83
C MET A 72 -2.26 -10.11 12.98
N LEU A 73 -2.41 -10.89 14.05
CA LEU A 73 -3.46 -11.90 14.18
C LEU A 73 -4.56 -11.55 15.18
N ASN A 74 -4.24 -10.74 16.20
CA ASN A 74 -5.11 -10.50 17.36
C ASN A 74 -5.49 -9.03 17.60
N ASP A 75 -4.82 -8.06 16.97
CA ASP A 75 -5.17 -6.64 17.12
C ASP A 75 -6.53 -6.36 16.48
N VAL A 76 -7.43 -5.70 17.24
CA VAL A 76 -8.77 -5.29 16.80
C VAL A 76 -8.71 -4.45 15.52
N GLN A 77 -7.65 -3.65 15.32
CA GLN A 77 -7.50 -2.84 14.12
C GLN A 77 -7.30 -3.66 12.84
N ASN A 78 -6.80 -4.89 12.97
CA ASN A 78 -6.45 -5.77 11.86
C ASN A 78 -7.55 -6.78 11.53
N GLU A 79 -8.73 -6.65 12.15
CA GLU A 79 -9.92 -7.43 11.83
C GLU A 79 -10.29 -7.36 10.33
N SER A 80 -10.12 -6.17 9.71
CA SER A 80 -10.36 -6.01 8.27
C SER A 80 -9.39 -6.81 7.39
N MET A 81 -8.18 -7.13 7.86
CA MET A 81 -7.23 -7.95 7.11
C MET A 81 -7.79 -9.36 6.88
N ALA A 82 -8.44 -9.93 7.90
CA ALA A 82 -9.04 -11.24 7.79
C ALA A 82 -10.08 -11.33 6.66
N GLU A 83 -10.91 -10.28 6.52
CA GLU A 83 -11.88 -10.18 5.44
C GLU A 83 -11.20 -9.97 4.09
N GLN A 84 -10.20 -9.08 3.99
CA GLN A 84 -9.44 -8.86 2.77
C GLN A 84 -8.80 -10.16 2.24
N LEU A 85 -8.23 -10.97 3.13
CA LEU A 85 -7.61 -12.25 2.75
C LEU A 85 -8.65 -13.27 2.29
N ARG A 86 -9.78 -13.41 3.01
CA ARG A 86 -10.87 -14.34 2.63
C ARG A 86 -11.47 -13.97 1.28
N GLU A 87 -11.76 -12.69 1.10
CA GLU A 87 -12.34 -12.17 -0.13
C GLU A 87 -11.35 -12.32 -1.29
N ARG A 88 -10.05 -12.11 -1.06
CA ARG A 88 -9.02 -12.35 -2.08
C ARG A 88 -8.96 -13.83 -2.47
N VAL A 89 -9.03 -14.77 -1.52
CA VAL A 89 -9.13 -16.20 -1.85
C VAL A 89 -10.38 -16.50 -2.68
N ARG A 90 -11.54 -15.93 -2.31
CA ARG A 90 -12.79 -16.09 -3.08
C ARG A 90 -12.63 -15.57 -4.50
N TYR A 91 -12.10 -14.35 -4.66
CA TYR A 91 -11.84 -13.72 -5.96
C TYR A 91 -10.90 -14.58 -6.81
N TYR A 92 -9.83 -15.13 -6.22
CA TYR A 92 -8.90 -15.99 -6.95
C TYR A 92 -9.58 -17.29 -7.39
N GLY A 93 -10.45 -17.88 -6.56
CA GLY A 93 -11.24 -19.05 -6.94
C GLY A 93 -12.22 -18.77 -8.08
N GLU A 94 -12.88 -17.61 -8.06
CA GLU A 94 -13.84 -17.20 -9.10
C GLU A 94 -13.16 -16.87 -10.44
N MET A 95 -11.93 -16.36 -10.40
CA MET A 95 -11.13 -16.05 -11.59
C MET A 95 -10.24 -17.21 -12.04
N GLU A 96 -10.30 -18.37 -11.37
CA GLU A 96 -9.44 -19.53 -11.62
C GLU A 96 -7.93 -19.21 -11.52
N TYR A 97 -7.57 -18.29 -10.62
CA TYR A 97 -6.19 -17.92 -10.32
C TYR A 97 -5.61 -18.78 -9.20
N ALA A 98 -4.33 -19.10 -9.31
CA ALA A 98 -3.59 -19.72 -8.22
C ALA A 98 -3.34 -18.69 -7.11
N VAL A 99 -3.63 -19.06 -5.86
CA VAL A 99 -3.38 -18.22 -4.68
C VAL A 99 -1.88 -17.93 -4.58
N ASP A 100 -1.50 -16.66 -4.65
CA ASP A 100 -0.11 -16.22 -4.74
C ASP A 100 0.44 -15.67 -3.42
N PHE A 101 -0.30 -15.84 -2.33
CA PHE A 101 0.04 -15.31 -1.02
C PHE A 101 -0.15 -16.33 0.09
N ALA A 102 0.58 -16.15 1.20
CA ALA A 102 0.46 -16.96 2.41
C ALA A 102 0.85 -16.15 3.65
N LEU A 103 0.34 -16.58 4.80
CA LEU A 103 0.85 -16.17 6.11
C LEU A 103 1.91 -17.16 6.57
N VAL A 104 3.10 -16.68 6.89
CA VAL A 104 4.23 -17.48 7.33
C VAL A 104 4.60 -17.08 8.74
N CYS A 105 4.53 -18.02 9.67
CA CYS A 105 4.92 -17.80 11.05
C CYS A 105 6.42 -18.09 11.18
N GLU A 106 7.15 -17.20 11.86
CA GLU A 106 8.61 -17.25 12.02
C GLU A 106 9.36 -17.72 10.76
N PRO A 107 9.35 -16.92 9.68
CA PRO A 107 10.02 -17.34 8.44
C PRO A 107 11.53 -17.51 8.64
N GLU A 108 12.12 -18.58 8.11
CA GLU A 108 13.57 -18.84 8.20
C GLU A 108 14.39 -17.76 7.49
N TRP A 109 13.85 -17.22 6.39
CA TRP A 109 14.50 -16.21 5.58
C TRP A 109 14.48 -14.81 6.23
N LEU A 110 13.83 -14.65 7.37
CA LEU A 110 13.62 -13.36 8.02
C LEU A 110 14.95 -12.69 8.44
N GLU A 111 15.87 -13.45 9.04
CA GLU A 111 17.15 -12.92 9.51
C GLU A 111 18.10 -12.54 8.38
N LYS A 112 17.94 -13.19 7.22
CA LYS A 112 18.74 -12.93 6.02
C LYS A 112 18.28 -11.66 5.29
N ASN A 113 16.97 -11.41 5.27
CA ASN A 113 16.37 -10.37 4.43
C ASN A 113 15.99 -9.09 5.18
N VAL A 114 15.98 -9.10 6.52
CA VAL A 114 15.66 -7.92 7.34
C VAL A 114 16.90 -7.47 8.13
N PRO A 115 17.23 -6.17 8.16
CA PRO A 115 18.33 -5.67 8.97
C PRO A 115 18.16 -5.97 10.47
N ALA A 116 19.26 -6.31 11.14
CA ALA A 116 19.29 -6.62 12.58
C ALA A 116 18.64 -5.53 13.45
N ASP A 117 18.82 -4.25 13.11
CA ASP A 117 18.24 -3.11 13.84
C ASP A 117 16.71 -3.08 13.79
N GLN A 118 16.11 -3.58 12.72
CA GLN A 118 14.66 -3.70 12.57
C GLN A 118 14.15 -4.97 13.27
N LEU A 119 14.90 -6.07 13.17
CA LEU A 119 14.60 -7.32 13.88
C LEU A 119 14.61 -7.15 15.40
N ALA A 120 15.52 -6.34 15.95
CA ALA A 120 15.55 -6.05 17.38
C ALA A 120 14.31 -5.30 17.88
N LYS A 121 13.62 -4.57 17.01
CA LYS A 121 12.37 -3.86 17.31
C LYS A 121 11.13 -4.74 17.13
N LEU A 122 11.28 -5.86 16.42
CA LEU A 122 10.22 -6.81 16.14
C LEU A 122 10.04 -7.72 17.37
N GLY A 123 8.90 -7.60 18.05
CA GLY A 123 8.56 -8.57 19.10
C GLY A 123 8.29 -9.96 18.48
N ARG A 124 8.88 -11.01 19.06
CA ARG A 124 8.64 -12.41 18.69
C ARG A 124 7.44 -12.96 19.47
N PRO A 125 6.67 -13.89 18.89
CA PRO A 125 6.84 -14.51 17.57
C PRO A 125 6.43 -13.58 16.42
N ALA A 126 7.08 -13.75 15.27
CA ALA A 126 6.89 -12.94 14.07
C ALA A 126 5.95 -13.63 13.07
N VAL A 127 5.14 -12.85 12.37
CA VAL A 127 4.31 -13.33 11.25
C VAL A 127 4.58 -12.46 10.05
N ALA A 128 4.79 -13.11 8.90
CA ALA A 128 4.96 -12.47 7.62
C ALA A 128 3.75 -12.75 6.72
N LEU A 129 3.26 -11.72 6.05
CA LEU A 129 2.45 -11.86 4.85
C LEU A 129 3.40 -11.83 3.65
N VAL A 130 3.34 -12.84 2.79
CA VAL A 130 4.18 -12.97 1.61
C VAL A 130 3.30 -13.02 0.37
N SER A 131 3.68 -12.33 -0.71
CA SER A 131 2.98 -12.38 -1.99
C SER A 131 3.89 -11.99 -3.15
N THR A 132 3.60 -12.45 -4.37
CA THR A 132 4.25 -12.00 -5.60
C THR A 132 3.69 -10.68 -6.13
N GLU A 133 2.51 -10.26 -5.66
CA GLU A 133 1.78 -9.12 -6.20
C GLU A 133 2.12 -7.81 -5.47
N LYS A 134 2.83 -6.92 -6.16
CA LYS A 134 3.45 -5.73 -5.56
C LYS A 134 2.46 -4.65 -5.15
N ASP A 135 1.46 -4.37 -5.98
CA ASP A 135 0.51 -3.28 -5.76
C ASP A 135 -0.38 -3.59 -4.54
N TRP A 136 -0.82 -4.84 -4.39
CA TRP A 136 -1.53 -5.26 -3.19
C TRP A 136 -0.65 -5.23 -1.94
N MET A 137 0.63 -5.59 -2.05
CA MET A 137 1.53 -5.52 -0.90
C MET A 137 1.81 -4.07 -0.47
N VAL A 138 1.84 -3.12 -1.41
CA VAL A 138 1.86 -1.69 -1.10
C VAL A 138 0.57 -1.25 -0.41
N PHE A 139 -0.60 -1.68 -0.91
CA PHE A 139 -1.89 -1.42 -0.27
C PHE A 139 -1.93 -1.95 1.17
N MET A 140 -1.50 -3.20 1.38
CA MET A 140 -1.46 -3.83 2.70
C MET A 140 -0.49 -3.12 3.64
N ARG A 141 0.67 -2.67 3.13
CA ARG A 141 1.61 -1.85 3.91
C ARG A 141 0.96 -0.56 4.40
N LEU A 142 0.27 0.17 3.52
CA LEU A 142 -0.40 1.43 3.88
C LEU A 142 -1.52 1.21 4.90
N ARG A 143 -2.22 0.07 4.84
CA ARG A 143 -3.30 -0.26 5.77
C ARG A 143 -2.81 -0.66 7.15
N LEU A 144 -1.70 -1.39 7.22
CA LEU A 144 -1.14 -1.92 8.47
C LEU A 144 -0.20 -0.92 9.15
N ASP A 145 0.51 -0.08 8.38
CA ASP A 145 1.42 1.00 8.78
C ASP A 145 2.64 0.57 9.62
N ARG A 146 2.40 -0.12 10.75
CA ARG A 146 3.39 -0.60 11.73
C ARG A 146 4.05 -1.93 11.32
N VAL A 147 4.38 -2.08 10.04
CA VAL A 147 4.97 -3.32 9.47
C VAL A 147 6.32 -3.05 8.82
N ILE A 148 7.22 -4.03 8.90
CA ILE A 148 8.46 -4.04 8.15
C ILE A 148 8.15 -4.61 6.76
N SER A 149 8.53 -3.89 5.71
CA SER A 149 8.33 -4.35 4.32
C SER A 149 9.65 -4.55 3.61
N GLY A 150 9.72 -5.53 2.73
CA GLY A 150 10.86 -5.72 1.83
C GLY A 150 10.50 -6.64 0.67
N SER A 151 11.50 -6.97 -0.14
CA SER A 151 11.39 -7.95 -1.20
C SER A 151 12.61 -8.87 -1.25
N PHE A 152 12.42 -10.07 -1.78
CA PHE A 152 13.48 -11.04 -1.99
C PHE A 152 13.11 -11.98 -3.14
N ASN A 153 14.11 -12.66 -3.70
CA ASN A 153 13.89 -13.69 -4.71
C ASN A 153 14.00 -15.07 -4.04
N ALA A 154 13.01 -15.92 -4.26
CA ALA A 154 12.95 -17.26 -3.71
C ALA A 154 12.00 -18.13 -4.54
N THR A 155 12.00 -19.44 -4.28
CA THR A 155 10.91 -20.32 -4.70
C THR A 155 9.74 -20.23 -3.72
N TRP A 156 8.55 -20.71 -4.10
CA TRP A 156 7.40 -20.74 -3.18
C TRP A 156 7.67 -21.52 -1.89
N GLU A 157 8.38 -22.65 -1.99
CA GLU A 157 8.74 -23.47 -0.83
C GLU A 157 9.66 -22.73 0.14
N GLU A 158 10.69 -22.05 -0.37
CA GLU A 158 11.59 -21.23 0.45
C GLU A 158 10.85 -20.04 1.06
N ALA A 159 9.99 -19.38 0.30
CA ALA A 159 9.23 -18.22 0.76
C ALA A 159 8.20 -18.57 1.84
N THR A 160 7.63 -19.77 1.80
CA THR A 160 6.61 -20.25 2.75
C THR A 160 7.16 -21.05 3.91
N LYS A 161 8.48 -21.26 3.97
CA LYS A 161 9.12 -22.02 5.05
C LYS A 161 9.11 -21.24 6.38
N GLY A 162 8.48 -21.82 7.40
CA GLY A 162 8.41 -21.24 8.74
C GLY A 162 7.79 -22.18 9.78
N ASP A 163 7.78 -21.75 11.05
CA ASP A 163 7.33 -22.52 12.21
C ASP A 163 5.94 -22.08 12.68
N SER A 164 4.88 -22.78 12.25
CA SER A 164 3.49 -22.47 12.68
C SER A 164 3.20 -22.81 14.15
N GLU A 165 3.95 -23.71 14.77
CA GLU A 165 3.74 -24.12 16.16
C GLU A 165 4.04 -23.00 17.18
N LYS A 166 4.78 -21.97 16.76
CA LYS A 166 5.21 -20.88 17.64
C LYS A 166 4.19 -19.76 17.79
N ILE A 167 3.00 -19.88 17.19
CA ILE A 167 1.93 -18.89 17.39
C ILE A 167 1.48 -18.97 18.86
N PRO A 168 1.58 -17.88 19.63
CA PRO A 168 1.27 -17.89 21.05
C PRO A 168 -0.24 -17.87 21.22
N ASP A 169 -0.71 -18.37 22.37
CA ASP A 169 -2.09 -18.13 22.74
C ASP A 169 -2.29 -16.63 23.06
N PHE A 170 -3.22 -16.00 22.37
CA PHE A 170 -3.51 -14.59 22.57
C PHE A 170 -4.60 -14.44 23.64
N PRO A 171 -4.34 -13.70 24.73
CA PRO A 171 -5.37 -13.46 25.74
C PRO A 171 -6.51 -12.65 25.13
N PRO A 172 -7.77 -12.90 25.55
CA PRO A 172 -8.91 -12.17 25.04
C PRO A 172 -8.79 -10.69 25.41
N GLN A 173 -8.85 -9.83 24.39
CA GLN A 173 -8.87 -8.38 24.59
C GLN A 173 -10.29 -7.88 24.80
N LYS A 174 -10.41 -6.70 25.43
CA LYS A 174 -11.71 -6.04 25.60
C LYS A 174 -12.27 -5.66 24.24
N TRP A 175 -13.29 -6.39 23.81
CA TRP A 175 -14.00 -6.14 22.57
C TRP A 175 -15.03 -5.02 22.76
N ILE A 176 -15.00 -4.02 21.88
CA ILE A 176 -15.82 -2.79 21.98
C ILE A 176 -16.87 -2.74 20.85
N ALA A 177 -16.68 -3.48 19.77
CA ALA A 177 -17.56 -3.42 18.61
C ALA A 177 -18.90 -4.14 18.87
N PRO A 178 -20.00 -3.72 18.21
CA PRO A 178 -21.34 -4.28 18.44
C PRO A 178 -21.57 -5.67 17.80
N TYR A 179 -20.60 -6.20 17.07
CA TYR A 179 -20.63 -7.53 16.42
C TYR A 179 -19.59 -8.45 17.05
N SER A 180 -19.67 -9.77 16.88
CA SER A 180 -18.68 -10.70 17.45
C SER A 180 -17.33 -10.63 16.72
N PRO A 181 -16.19 -10.72 17.43
CA PRO A 181 -14.88 -10.84 16.78
C PRO A 181 -14.76 -12.15 16.00
N TYR A 182 -13.81 -12.23 15.07
CA TYR A 182 -13.46 -13.51 14.44
C TYR A 182 -13.03 -14.55 15.47
N ALA A 183 -13.36 -15.81 15.17
CA ALA A 183 -12.90 -16.93 15.97
C ALA A 183 -11.36 -16.97 16.01
N LYS A 184 -10.82 -17.36 17.16
CA LYS A 184 -9.40 -17.69 17.30
C LYS A 184 -9.02 -18.74 16.26
N GLY A 185 -7.84 -18.59 15.64
CA GLY A 185 -7.38 -19.50 14.59
C GLY A 185 -7.91 -19.17 13.20
N TRP A 186 -8.60 -18.03 12.98
CA TRP A 186 -9.09 -17.65 11.66
C TRP A 186 -7.98 -17.60 10.58
N TRP A 187 -6.73 -17.38 11.00
CA TRP A 187 -5.55 -17.30 10.15
C TRP A 187 -5.02 -18.66 9.67
N GLU A 188 -5.43 -19.77 10.28
CA GLU A 188 -4.94 -21.12 9.96
C GLU A 188 -5.17 -21.48 8.49
N LYS A 189 -6.26 -20.97 7.90
CA LYS A 189 -6.59 -21.16 6.47
C LYS A 189 -5.58 -20.56 5.49
N PHE A 190 -4.75 -19.63 5.96
CA PHE A 190 -3.76 -18.93 5.14
C PHE A 190 -2.33 -19.39 5.45
N LEU A 191 -2.15 -20.32 6.39
CA LEU A 191 -0.87 -20.95 6.62
C LEU A 191 -0.54 -21.91 5.46
N PRO A 192 0.73 -22.08 5.11
CA PRO A 192 1.12 -23.02 4.07
C PRO A 192 0.77 -24.46 4.48
N GLU A 193 0.29 -25.25 3.51
CA GLU A 193 -0.25 -26.61 3.70
C GLU A 193 0.79 -27.62 4.25
N ASN A 194 2.08 -27.30 4.19
CA ASN A 194 3.19 -28.19 4.57
C ASN A 194 3.60 -28.10 6.05
N VAL A 195 2.72 -27.60 6.94
CA VAL A 195 2.99 -27.57 8.38
C VAL A 195 2.08 -28.56 9.09
N ASN A 196 2.38 -29.85 8.90
CA ASN A 196 1.96 -30.99 9.74
C ASN A 196 2.96 -32.14 9.56
#